data_AF-A0A8S2ZSS9-F1
#
_entry.id   AF-A0A8S2ZSS9-F1
#
_cell.length_a   1.000
_cell.length_b   1.000
_cell.length_c   1.000
_cell.angle_alpha   90.00
_cell.angle_beta   90.00
_cell.angle_gamma   90.00
#
_symmetry.space_group_name_H-M   'P 1'
#
loop_
_entity.id
_entity.type
_entity.pdbx_description
1 polymer ?
#
loop_
_entity_poly.entity_id
_entity_poly.type
_entity_poly.pdbx_seq_one_letter_code
_entity_poly.pdbx_strand_id
1 'polypeptide(L)' 'PLRVRAYGPGLEYAITNEPTTFTIETKGAGQGSLGLAIEGPSEAKMVCKDNQDGTCIMEYLP' A
#
# COMPACT_ATOMS: atom_id res chain seq x y z
N PRO A 1 -16.65 0.70 6.52
CA PRO A 1 -15.22 0.93 6.22
C PRO A 1 -15.00 2.15 5.30
N LEU A 2 -15.39 3.34 5.76
CA LEU A 2 -15.37 4.59 4.96
C LEU A 2 -14.22 5.54 5.33
N ARG A 3 -13.34 5.16 6.26
CA ARG A 3 -12.29 6.03 6.85
C ARG A 3 -10.86 5.64 6.44
N VAL A 4 -10.72 4.67 5.54
CA VAL A 4 -9.42 4.29 4.95
C VAL A 4 -9.51 4.52 3.45
N ARG A 5 -8.49 5.14 2.87
CA ARG A 5 -8.37 5.39 1.42
C ARG A 5 -7.03 4.87 0.94
N ALA A 6 -7.01 4.26 -0.25
CA ALA A 6 -5.78 3.90 -0.92
C ALA A 6 -5.77 4.56 -2.30
N TYR A 7 -4.64 5.14 -2.70
CA TYR A 7 -4.48 5.82 -3.98
C TYR A 7 -3.03 5.80 -4.45
N GLY A 8 -2.82 5.89 -5.76
CA GLY A 8 -1.50 5.90 -6.39
C GLY A 8 -1.43 4.92 -7.58
N PRO A 9 -0.43 5.09 -8.47
CA PRO A 9 -0.31 4.31 -9.69
C PRO A 9 -0.13 2.80 -9.41
N GLY A 10 0.50 2.44 -8.29
CA GLY A 10 0.69 1.05 -7.89
C GLY A 10 -0.57 0.29 -7.48
N LEU A 11 -1.75 0.92 -7.55
CA LEU A 11 -3.03 0.20 -7.44
C LEU A 11 -3.64 -0.11 -8.82
N GLU A 12 -3.16 0.53 -9.88
CA GLU A 12 -3.71 0.43 -11.22
C GLU A 12 -2.80 -0.39 -12.15
N TYR A 13 -1.49 -0.14 -12.10
CA TYR A 13 -0.52 -0.84 -12.93
C TYR A 13 0.87 -0.88 -12.27
N ALA A 14 1.70 -1.80 -12.73
CA ALA A 14 3.10 -1.90 -12.35
C ALA A 14 3.94 -2.47 -13.50
N ILE A 15 5.23 -2.15 -13.51
CA ILE A 15 6.18 -2.66 -14.50
C ILE A 15 7.04 -3.73 -13.81
N THR A 16 7.19 -4.89 -14.44
CA THR A 16 7.97 -6.00 -13.90
C THR A 16 9.41 -5.56 -13.62
N ASN A 17 9.94 -5.95 -12.45
CA ASN A 17 11.26 -5.53 -11.95
C ASN A 17 11.41 -4.02 -11.69
N GLU A 18 10.33 -3.24 -11.68
CA GLU A 18 10.36 -1.83 -11.26
C GLU A 18 9.62 -1.62 -9.94
N PRO A 19 10.25 -0.99 -8.93
CA PRO A 19 9.60 -0.65 -7.68
C PRO A 19 8.39 0.25 -7.94
N THR A 20 7.25 -0.16 -7.39
CA THR A 20 5.98 0.54 -7.55
C THR A 20 5.44 0.89 -6.18
N THR A 21 4.77 2.05 -6.08
CA THR A 21 4.25 2.54 -4.80
C THR A 21 2.80 2.97 -4.87
N PHE A 22 2.13 2.88 -3.72
CA PHE A 22 0.82 3.49 -3.48
C PHE A 22 0.71 3.96 -2.03
N THR A 23 -0.19 4.89 -1.78
CA THR A 23 -0.41 5.49 -0.47
C THR A 23 -1.71 4.97 0.14
N ILE A 24 -1.69 4.70 1.44
CA ILE A 24 -2.84 4.33 2.24
C ILE A 24 -3.03 5.39 3.32
N GLU A 25 -4.13 6.13 3.23
CA GLU A 25 -4.57 7.07 4.25
C GLU A 25 -5.49 6.36 5.23
N THR A 26 -5.08 6.28 6.50
CA THR A 26 -5.85 5.69 7.61
C THR A 26 -6.36 6.77 8.58
N LYS A 27 -6.27 8.04 8.18
CA LYS A 27 -6.62 9.19 9.02
C LYS A 27 -8.09 9.12 9.45
N GLY A 28 -8.31 8.93 10.75
CA GLY A 28 -9.63 8.76 11.33
C GLY A 28 -10.15 7.32 11.39
N ALA A 29 -9.43 6.31 10.90
CA ALA A 29 -9.87 4.92 11.00
C ALA A 29 -9.94 4.40 12.46
N GLY A 30 -9.23 5.02 13.40
CA GLY A 30 -9.08 4.56 14.79
C GLY A 30 -7.85 3.67 14.97
N GLN A 31 -7.68 3.07 16.15
CA GLN A 31 -6.63 2.08 16.38
C GLN A 31 -7.05 0.72 15.80
N GLY A 32 -6.17 0.10 15.03
CA GLY A 32 -6.38 -1.22 14.44
C GLY A 32 -5.19 -1.64 13.60
N SER A 33 -5.10 -2.93 13.28
CA SER A 33 -4.12 -3.46 12.35
C SER A 33 -4.59 -3.29 10.90
N LEU A 34 -3.66 -2.99 10.00
CA LEU A 34 -3.89 -3.00 8.56
C LEU A 34 -3.39 -4.33 7.99
N GLY A 35 -4.29 -5.09 7.37
CA GLY A 35 -3.94 -6.29 6.61
C GLY A 35 -3.69 -5.94 5.15
N LEU A 36 -2.57 -6.41 4.60
CA LEU A 36 -2.16 -6.19 3.22
C LEU A 36 -1.77 -7.53 2.59
N ALA A 37 -2.26 -7.77 1.38
CA ALA A 37 -1.91 -8.92 0.56
C ALA A 37 -1.78 -8.44 -0.89
N ILE A 38 -0.73 -8.89 -1.57
CA ILE A 38 -0.55 -8.72 -3.01
C ILE A 38 -0.61 -10.12 -3.62
N GLU A 39 -1.59 -10.31 -4.50
CA GLU A 39 -1.78 -11.56 -5.23
C GLU A 39 -1.35 -11.34 -6.68
N GLY A 40 -0.54 -12.26 -7.18
CA GLY A 40 0.01 -12.18 -8.52
C GLY A 40 0.58 -13.53 -8.95
N PRO A 41 1.14 -13.61 -10.17
CA PRO A 41 1.79 -14.82 -10.66
C PRO A 41 3.05 -15.21 -9.85
N SER A 42 3.63 -14.27 -9.11
CA SER A 42 4.84 -14.42 -8.29
C SER A 42 4.69 -13.73 -6.94
N GLU A 43 5.53 -14.11 -5.99
CA GLU A 43 5.65 -13.42 -4.70
C GLU A 43 6.28 -12.03 -4.90
N ALA A 44 5.56 -10.98 -4.49
CA ALA A 44 6.05 -9.61 -4.53
C ALA A 44 6.71 -9.23 -3.20
N LYS A 45 7.90 -8.62 -3.27
CA LYS A 45 8.52 -8.05 -2.06
C LYS A 45 7.76 -6.78 -1.70
N MET A 46 7.30 -6.69 -0.45
CA MET A 46 6.55 -5.55 0.07
C MET A 46 7.33 -4.84 1.17
N VAL A 47 7.32 -3.51 1.13
CA VAL A 47 7.84 -2.64 2.18
C VAL A 47 6.75 -1.63 2.53
N CYS A 48 6.40 -1.55 3.80
CA CYS A 48 5.50 -0.52 4.31
C CYS A 48 6.32 0.54 5.03
N LYS A 49 6.13 1.80 4.66
CA LYS A 49 6.72 2.95 5.32
C LYS A 49 5.62 3.82 5.92
N ASP A 50 5.60 3.92 7.24
CA ASP A 50 4.70 4.83 7.95
C ASP A 50 5.26 6.26 7.90
N ASN A 51 4.44 7.20 7.44
CA ASN A 51 4.80 8.63 7.38
C ASN A 51 4.52 9.37 8.69
N GLN A 52 3.90 8.73 9.68
CA GLN A 52 3.53 9.29 10.99
C GLN A 52 2.54 10.48 10.91
N ASP A 53 1.88 10.66 9.77
CA ASP A 53 0.88 11.73 9.53
C ASP A 53 -0.55 11.18 9.36
N GLY A 54 -0.71 9.86 9.57
CA GLY A 54 -1.93 9.11 9.28
C GLY A 54 -1.95 8.49 7.88
N THR A 55 -0.82 8.51 7.17
CA THR A 55 -0.62 7.81 5.90
C THR A 55 0.53 6.81 5.96
N CYS A 56 0.40 5.73 5.18
CA CYS A 56 1.45 4.74 4.96
C CYS A 56 1.73 4.66 3.46
N ILE A 57 3.01 4.65 3.09
CA ILE A 57 3.43 4.36 1.72
C ILE A 57 3.76 2.87 1.64
N MET A 58 3.08 2.20 0.73
CA MET A 58 3.40 0.83 0.35
C MET A 58 4.28 0.87 -0.88
N GLU A 59 5.40 0.17 -0.81
CA GLU A 59 6.28 -0.11 -1.93
C GLU A 59 6.28 -1.61 -2.19
N TYR A 60 6.13 -2.01 -3.45
CA TYR A 60 6.28 -3.40 -3.83
C TYR A 60 7.00 -3.56 -5.16
N LEU A 61 7.64 -4.71 -5.32
CA LEU A 61 8.29 -5.12 -6.56
C LEU A 61 7.52 -6.30 -7.16
N PRO A 62 6.80 -6.10 -8.29
CA PRO A 62 6.07 -7.17 -8.98
C PRO A 62 6.99 -8.18 -9.68
#